data_AF-A0A1C5GVK2-F1
#
_entry.id   AF-A0A1C5GVK2-F1
#
_cell.length_a   1.000
_cell.length_b   1.000
_cell.length_c   1.000
_cell.angle_alpha   90.00
_cell.angle_beta   90.00
_cell.angle_gamma   90.00
#
_symmetry.space_group_name_H-M   'P 1'
#
loop_
_entity.id
_entity.type
_entity.pdbx_description
1 polymer ?
#
loop_
_entity_poly.entity_id
_entity_poly.type
_entity_poly.pdbx_seq_one_letter_code
_entity_poly.pdbx_strand_id
1 'polypeptide(L)' 'MVSSPPIVGLPGKCLDVRNAATADGQAVHLWTCLSAANQKWTLP' A
#
# COMPACT_ATOMS: atom_id res chain seq x y z
N MET A 1 -18.21 3.22 5.02
CA MET A 1 -16.74 3.25 5.07
C MET A 1 -16.27 3.60 3.67
N VAL A 2 -15.83 4.84 3.44
CA VAL A 2 -15.27 5.22 2.13
C VAL A 2 -13.91 4.53 2.04
N SER A 3 -13.81 3.42 1.33
CA SER A 3 -12.50 2.83 1.05
C SER A 3 -11.78 3.82 0.14
N SER A 4 -10.79 4.54 0.67
CA SER A 4 -9.91 5.35 -0.15
C SER A 4 -9.33 4.44 -1.24
N PRO A 5 -9.36 4.87 -2.52
CA PRO A 5 -8.72 4.12 -3.58
C PRO A 5 -7.24 3.93 -3.25
N PRO A 6 -6.61 2.83 -3.70
CA PRO A 6 -5.20 2.60 -3.43
C PRO A 6 -4.35 3.76 -3.97
N ILE A 7 -3.26 4.08 -3.27
CA ILE A 7 -2.31 5.09 -3.74
C ILE A 7 -1.49 4.46 -4.88
N VAL A 8 -1.75 4.88 -6.11
CA VAL A 8 -1.11 4.35 -7.32
C VAL A 8 -0.02 5.31 -7.81
N GLY A 9 1.18 4.77 -8.01
CA GLY A 9 2.34 5.46 -8.60
C GLY A 9 2.78 4.83 -9.94
N LEU A 10 4.01 5.10 -10.34
CA LEU A 10 4.62 4.53 -11.55
C LEU A 10 4.80 3.01 -11.42
N PRO A 11 4.73 2.21 -12.49
CA PRO A 11 3.86 2.21 -13.68
C PRO A 11 2.50 1.54 -13.37
N GLY A 12 1.60 2.24 -12.68
CA GLY A 12 0.31 1.67 -12.26
C GLY A 12 0.41 0.73 -11.07
N LYS A 13 1.47 0.85 -10.26
CA LYS A 13 1.72 0.03 -9.06
C LYS A 13 1.24 0.75 -7.80
N CYS A 14 0.89 -0.02 -6.79
CA CYS A 14 0.35 0.49 -5.54
C CYS A 14 1.44 0.67 -4.48
N LEU A 15 1.27 1.68 -3.61
CA LEU A 15 2.08 1.89 -2.42
C LEU A 15 1.83 0.75 -1.41
N ASP A 16 2.86 -0.05 -1.13
CA ASP A 16 2.78 -1.33 -0.42
C ASP A 16 3.82 -1.41 0.70
N VAL A 17 3.45 -1.95 1.86
CA VAL A 17 4.43 -2.33 2.91
C VAL A 17 4.98 -3.72 2.61
N ARG A 18 6.31 -3.80 2.39
CA ARG A 18 7.01 -5.01 1.94
C ARG A 18 6.65 -6.23 2.81
N ASN A 19 6.30 -7.33 2.15
CA ASN A 19 5.91 -8.61 2.76
C ASN A 19 4.71 -8.53 3.73
N ALA A 20 3.90 -7.46 3.68
CA ALA A 20 2.86 -7.17 4.66
C ALA A 20 3.36 -7.21 6.12
N ALA A 21 4.65 -6.92 6.33
CA ALA A 21 5.26 -6.96 7.65
C ALA A 21 4.81 -5.76 8.51
N THR A 22 4.68 -5.99 9.81
CA THR A 22 4.11 -5.02 10.76
C THR A 22 5.13 -4.43 11.73
N ALA A 23 6.37 -4.91 11.71
CA ALA A 23 7.45 -4.37 12.54
C ALA A 23 7.83 -2.96 12.07
N ASP A 24 8.25 -2.11 13.01
CA ASP A 24 8.71 -0.75 12.69
C ASP A 24 9.91 -0.75 11.74
N GLY A 25 9.98 0.27 10.89
CA GLY A 25 11.07 0.44 9.92
C GLY A 25 10.93 -0.40 8.66
N GLN A 26 9.80 -1.07 8.44
CA GLN A 26 9.60 -1.81 7.20
C GLN A 26 9.55 -0.92 5.97
N ALA A 27 10.20 -1.40 4.92
CA ALA A 27 10.28 -0.69 3.66
C ALA A 27 8.89 -0.59 3.01
N VAL A 28 8.54 0.61 2.58
CA VAL A 28 7.44 0.86 1.66
C VAL A 28 7.98 0.84 0.24
N HIS A 29 7.28 0.17 -0.67
CA HIS A 29 7.69 0.06 -2.08
C HIS A 29 6.48 0.11 -3.03
N LEU A 30 6.76 0.07 -4.33
CA LEU A 30 5.74 -0.03 -5.37
C LEU A 30 5.59 -1.49 -5.78
N TRP A 31 4.40 -2.04 -5.58
CA TRP A 31 4.08 -3.43 -5.92
C TRP A 31 2.83 -3.54 -6.78
N THR A 32 2.60 -4.72 -7.36
CA THR A 32 1.36 -5.01 -8.06
C THR A 32 0.16 -4.71 -7.15
N CYS A 33 -0.82 -3.99 -7.68
CA CYS A 33 -2.01 -3.63 -6.92
C CYS A 33 -2.83 -4.88 -6.57
N LEU A 34 -3.10 -5.03 -5.28
CA LEU A 34 -3.89 -6.11 -4.68
C LEU A 34 -4.94 -5.50 -3.75
N SER A 35 -5.93 -6.28 -3.36
CA SER A 35 -6.93 -5.90 -2.34
C SER A 35 -6.45 -6.11 -0.89
N ALA A 36 -5.15 -6.29 -0.69
CA ALA A 36 -4.50 -6.61 0.57
C ALA A 36 -4.46 -5.39 1.54
N ALA A 37 -4.37 -5.66 2.85
CA ALA A 37 -4.41 -4.62 3.87
C ALA A 37 -3.17 -3.70 3.84
N ASN A 38 -2.01 -4.23 3.50
CA ASN A 38 -0.73 -3.51 3.41
C ASN A 38 -0.64 -2.54 2.21
N GLN A 39 -1.73 -2.38 1.44
CA GLN A 39 -1.87 -1.38 0.36
C GLN A 39 -3.00 -0.37 0.63
N LYS A 40 -3.63 -0.43 1.81
CA LYS A 40 -4.72 0.49 2.19
C LYS A 40 -4.19 1.56 3.14
N TRP A 41 -4.25 2.80 2.69
CA TRP A 41 -3.73 3.96 3.41
C TRP A 41 -4.88 4.88 3.80
N THR A 42 -4.93 5.25 5.07
CA THR A 42 -5.80 6.34 5.55
C THR A 42 -5.04 7.65 5.41
N LEU A 43 -5.61 8.59 4.68
CA LEU A 43 -5.06 9.94 4.51
C LEU A 43 -5.69 10.90 5.53
N PRO A 44 -5.04 12.03 5.84
CA PRO A 44 -5.62 13.10 6.66
C PRO A 44 -6.94 13.64 6.10
#